data_AF-A0A557STZ7-F1
#
_entry.id   AF-A0A557STZ7-F1
#
_cell.length_a   1.000
_cell.length_b   1.000
_cell.length_c   1.000
_cell.angle_alpha   90.00
_cell.angle_beta   90.00
_cell.angle_gamma   90.00
#
_symmetry.space_group_name_H-M   'P 1'
#
loop_
_entity.id
_entity.type
_entity.pdbx_description
1 polymer ?
#
loop_
_entity_poly.entity_id
_entity_poly.type
_entity_poly.pdbx_seq_one_letter_code
_entity_poly.pdbx_strand_id
1 'polypeptide(L)' 'MMNDRVYEKKKQTILRFIKKNRKVDHSFILNNVNIDYETLMKILSELRMEGRLD' A
#
# COMPACT_ATOMS: atom_id res chain seq x y z
N MET A 1 19.41 4.55 -1.71
CA MET A 1 19.34 3.07 -1.74
C MET A 1 19.00 2.38 -0.40
N MET A 2 18.64 3.12 0.66
CA MET A 2 17.97 2.53 1.85
C MET A 2 16.45 2.81 1.82
N ASN A 3 16.07 4.01 1.38
CA ASN A 3 14.67 4.44 1.23
C ASN A 3 13.89 3.57 0.25
N ASP A 4 14.51 3.15 -0.86
CA ASP A 4 13.83 2.31 -1.88
C ASP A 4 13.47 0.93 -1.32
N ARG A 5 14.34 0.34 -0.50
CA ARG A 5 14.06 -0.96 0.15
C ARG A 5 12.96 -0.86 1.20
N VAL A 6 12.94 0.24 1.97
CA VAL A 6 11.88 0.49 2.96
C VAL A 6 10.56 0.74 2.26
N TYR A 7 10.57 1.53 1.18
CA TYR A 7 9.40 1.80 0.36
C TYR A 7 8.83 0.52 -0.25
N GLU A 8 9.68 -0.32 -0.85
CA GLU A 8 9.23 -1.58 -1.45
C GLU A 8 8.65 -2.54 -0.40
N LYS A 9 9.25 -2.62 0.80
CA LYS A 9 8.66 -3.38 1.90
C LYS A 9 7.28 -2.86 2.28
N LYS A 10 7.09 -1.53 2.36
CA LYS A 10 5.77 -0.92 2.63
C LYS A 10 4.76 -1.26 1.54
N LYS A 11 5.15 -1.16 0.27
CA LYS A 11 4.33 -1.53 -0.89
C LYS A 11 3.85 -2.98 -0.82
N GLN A 12 4.76 -3.91 -0.52
CA GLN A 12 4.40 -5.32 -0.36
C GLN A 12 3.49 -5.56 0.86
N THR A 13 3.71 -4.87 1.98
CA THR A 13 2.82 -4.94 3.15
C THR A 13 1.40 -4.48 2.81
N ILE A 14 1.26 -3.33 2.12
CA ILE A 14 -0.04 -2.80 1.69
C ILE A 14 -0.72 -3.78 0.73
N LEU A 15 0.00 -4.29 -0.27
CA LEU A 15 -0.55 -5.25 -1.22
C LEU A 15 -1.09 -6.51 -0.51
N ARG A 16 -0.32 -7.08 0.43
CA ARG A 16 -0.76 -8.23 1.22
C ARG A 16 -1.96 -7.90 2.10
N PHE A 17 -1.96 -6.72 2.72
CA PHE A 17 -3.06 -6.26 3.56
C PHE A 17 -4.35 -6.12 2.75
N ILE A 18 -4.28 -5.52 1.56
CA ILE A 18 -5.44 -5.36 0.67
C ILE A 18 -5.94 -6.72 0.19
N LYS A 19 -5.05 -7.61 -0.26
CA LYS A 19 -5.47 -8.96 -0.71
C LYS A 19 -6.09 -9.79 0.41
N LYS A 20 -5.66 -9.60 1.66
CA LYS A 20 -6.20 -10.30 2.83
C LYS A 20 -7.60 -9.80 3.22
N ASN A 21 -7.89 -8.52 2.99
CA ASN A 21 -9.13 -7.89 3.42
C ASN A 21 -10.00 -7.57 2.18
N ARG A 22 -11.16 -8.23 2.02
CA ARG A 22 -11.98 -8.11 0.79
C ARG A 22 -12.49 -6.69 0.47
N LYS A 23 -12.69 -5.85 1.49
CA LYS A 23 -13.09 -4.45 1.34
C LYS A 23 -12.25 -3.62 2.29
N VAL A 24 -11.43 -2.74 1.72
CA VAL A 24 -10.44 -1.97 2.46
C VAL A 24 -10.57 -0.53 1.99
N ASP A 25 -11.08 0.34 2.85
CA ASP A 25 -11.00 1.78 2.61
C ASP A 25 -9.61 2.31 3.01
N HIS A 26 -9.31 3.53 2.58
CA HIS A 26 -8.03 4.15 2.84
C HIS A 26 -7.78 4.35 4.35
N SER A 27 -8.81 4.72 5.11
CA SER A 27 -8.73 4.95 6.55
C SER A 27 -8.33 3.68 7.31
N PHE A 28 -8.87 2.54 6.91
CA PHE A 28 -8.54 1.25 7.49
C PHE A 28 -7.09 0.86 7.20
N ILE A 29 -6.57 1.15 6.00
CA ILE A 29 -5.15 0.91 5.69
C ILE A 29 -4.25 1.81 6.54
N LEU A 30 -4.56 3.11 6.63
CA LEU A 30 -3.76 4.08 7.39
C LEU A 30 -3.65 3.69 8.87
N ASN A 31 -4.78 3.30 9.47
CA ASN A 31 -4.85 2.91 10.88
C ASN A 31 -4.08 1.61 11.19
N ASN A 32 -3.92 0.71 10.21
CA ASN A 32 -3.31 -0.60 10.44
C ASN A 32 -1.86 -0.71 9.94
N VAL A 33 -1.44 0.10 8.95
CA VAL A 33 -0.15 -0.06 8.26
C VAL A 33 0.88 1.00 8.69
N ASN A 34 0.52 1.97 9.54
CA ASN A 34 1.39 3.06 10.01
C ASN A 34 2.14 3.73 8.83
N ILE A 35 1.35 4.30 7.92
CA ILE A 35 1.83 4.97 6.71
C ILE A 35 1.11 6.30 6.57
N ASP A 36 1.79 7.30 6.04
CA ASP A 36 1.18 8.58 5.70
C ASP A 36 0.29 8.48 4.44
N TYR A 37 -0.61 9.45 4.31
CA TYR A 37 -1.60 9.50 3.23
C TYR A 37 -0.97 9.60 1.84
N GLU A 38 0.03 10.47 1.66
CA GLU A 38 0.68 10.68 0.37
C GLU A 38 1.38 9.41 -0.13
N THR A 39 2.13 8.75 0.75
CA THR A 39 2.82 7.49 0.43
C THR A 39 1.83 6.38 0.14
N LEU A 40 0.72 6.30 0.88
CA LEU A 40 -0.36 5.35 0.58
C LEU A 40 -0.93 5.59 -0.82
N MET A 41 -1.30 6.83 -1.16
CA MET A 41 -1.87 7.15 -2.48
C MET A 41 -0.91 6.81 -3.61
N LYS A 42 0.37 7.13 -3.45
CA LYS A 42 1.40 6.77 -4.43
C LYS A 42 1.48 5.26 -4.64
N ILE A 43 1.56 4.49 -3.55
CA ILE A 43 1.61 3.02 -3.61
C ILE A 43 0.35 2.44 -4.27
N LEU A 44 -0.84 2.92 -3.92
CA LEU A 44 -2.08 2.44 -4.53
C LEU A 44 -2.14 2.75 -6.03
N SER A 45 -1.66 3.93 -6.44
CA SER A 45 -1.57 4.31 -7.85
C SER A 45 -0.63 3.38 -8.61
N GLU A 46 0.58 3.14 -8.09
CA GLU A 46 1.55 2.23 -8.70
C GLU A 46 1.00 0.80 -8.81
N LEU A 47 0.39 0.28 -7.74
CA LEU A 47 -0.18 -1.07 -7.76
C LEU A 47 -1.33 -1.21 -8.76
N ARG A 48 -2.15 -0.17 -8.96
CA ARG A 48 -3.16 -0.14 -10.03
C ARG A 48 -2.54 -0.14 -11.42
N MET A 49 -1.52 0.69 -11.65
CA MET A 49 -0.79 0.71 -12.92
C MET A 49 -0.11 -0.63 -13.24
N GLU A 50 0.31 -1.36 -12.21
CA GLU A 50 0.89 -2.71 -12.33
C GLU A 50 -0.16 -3.83 -12.50
N GLY A 51 -1.46 -3.51 -12.47
CA GLY A 51 -2.53 -4.52 -12.52
C GLY A 51 -2.58 -5.43 -11.29
N ARG A 52 -2.08 -4.95 -10.14
CA ARG A 52 -2.08 -5.70 -8.87
C ARG A 52 -3.26 -5.36 -7.96
N LEU A 53 -3.98 -4.30 -8.28
CA LEU A 53 -5.23 -3.87 -7.65
C LEU A 53 -6.25 -3.62 -8.76
N ASP A 54 -7.44 -4.18 -8.59
CA ASP A 54 -8.60 -4.04 -9.49
C ASP A 54 -9.59 -2.99 -8.98
#